data_AF-A0A4P9W2G2-F1
#
_entry.id   AF-A0A4P9W2G2-F1
#
_cell.length_a   1.000
_cell.length_b   1.000
_cell.length_c   1.000
_cell.angle_alpha   90.00
_cell.angle_beta   90.00
_cell.angle_gamma   90.00
#
_symmetry.space_group_name_H-M   'P 1'
#
loop_
_entity.id
_entity.type
_entity.pdbx_description
1 polymer ?
#
loop_
_entity_poly.entity_id
_entity_poly.type
_entity_poly.pdbx_seq_one_letter_code
_entity_poly.pdbx_strand_id
1 'polypeptide(L)'
;MDALAEPARLRARARANPYEAIGRSIFVNRSAVKMANLDALCDLLGVGARTGGQRGFFFADLCSGPGGFTEYILWRFATRGVPARGWGITLKGDQDFNLDRMARECRAKEFFVPCYGADGTGNIYKTDNIRNFTQTVEIGTHDEGVDLVTADGGFHVGGDEHHQEEHSKQLVLCQVLTMFLTLRK
;
A
#
# COMPACT_ATOMS: atom_id res chain seq x y z
N MET A 1 -15.53 -14.03 21.36
CA MET A 1 -14.23 -13.64 21.94
C MET A 1 -14.36 -12.35 22.78
N ASP A 2 -15.58 -11.84 22.90
CA ASP A 2 -15.86 -10.42 23.15
C ASP A 2 -16.12 -10.14 24.63
N ALA A 3 -16.14 -11.19 25.45
CA ALA A 3 -16.24 -11.12 26.90
C ALA A 3 -14.92 -10.74 27.59
N LEU A 4 -13.78 -10.74 26.86
CA LEU A 4 -12.47 -10.38 27.40
C LEU A 4 -12.14 -8.91 27.10
N ALA A 5 -11.68 -8.17 28.12
CA ALA A 5 -11.22 -6.81 27.95
C ALA A 5 -10.08 -6.71 26.91
N GLU A 6 -10.09 -5.67 26.09
CA GLU A 6 -9.17 -5.48 24.98
C GLU A 6 -7.68 -5.64 25.34
N PRO A 7 -7.16 -5.08 26.46
CA PRO A 7 -5.75 -5.26 26.82
C PRO A 7 -5.35 -6.71 27.13
N ALA A 8 -6.30 -7.52 27.61
CA ALA A 8 -6.06 -8.94 27.84
C ALA A 8 -6.02 -9.71 26.50
N ARG A 9 -6.94 -9.39 25.59
CA ARG A 9 -6.99 -9.98 24.24
C ARG A 9 -5.72 -9.67 23.44
N LEU A 10 -5.25 -8.44 23.46
CA LEU A 10 -4.02 -8.03 22.77
C LEU A 10 -2.79 -8.76 23.33
N ARG A 11 -2.66 -8.90 24.66
CA ARG A 11 -1.58 -9.65 25.30
C ARG A 11 -1.61 -11.13 24.95
N ALA A 12 -2.79 -11.76 24.97
CA ALA A 12 -2.96 -13.15 24.58
C ALA A 12 -2.57 -13.37 23.11
N ARG A 13 -3.05 -12.50 22.20
CA ARG A 13 -2.70 -12.54 20.76
C ARG A 13 -1.18 -12.45 20.54
N ALA A 14 -0.53 -11.51 21.21
CA ALA A 14 0.92 -11.33 21.09
C ALA A 14 1.72 -12.54 21.59
N ARG A 15 1.27 -13.21 22.65
CA ARG A 15 1.93 -14.41 23.18
C ARG A 15 1.65 -15.67 22.37
N ALA A 16 0.48 -15.76 21.75
CA ALA A 16 0.06 -16.95 21.00
C ALA A 16 0.62 -16.96 19.56
N ASN A 17 0.88 -15.80 18.97
CA ASN A 17 1.39 -15.70 17.60
C ASN A 17 2.92 -15.95 17.56
N PRO A 18 3.41 -17.07 16.98
CA PRO A 18 4.85 -17.35 16.92
C PRO A 18 5.61 -16.34 16.05
N TYR A 19 4.92 -15.61 15.17
CA TYR A 19 5.51 -14.62 14.27
C TYR A 19 5.49 -13.20 14.86
N GLU A 20 5.01 -13.02 16.09
CA GLU A 20 4.84 -11.69 16.69
C GLU A 20 6.16 -10.93 16.81
N ALA A 21 7.25 -11.63 17.10
CA ALA A 21 8.57 -11.06 17.31
C ALA A 21 9.17 -10.37 16.07
N ILE A 22 8.66 -10.67 14.86
CA ILE A 22 9.10 -9.99 13.62
C ILE A 22 8.72 -8.50 13.68
N GLY A 23 7.58 -8.17 14.29
CA GLY A 23 7.13 -6.80 14.48
C GLY A 23 7.08 -6.01 13.16
N ARG A 24 7.64 -4.80 13.19
CA ARG A 24 7.74 -3.90 12.02
C ARG A 24 9.15 -3.88 11.39
N SER A 25 10.09 -4.66 11.94
CA SER A 25 11.52 -4.54 11.59
C SER A 25 11.97 -3.07 11.61
N ILE A 26 12.57 -2.59 10.52
CA ILE A 26 13.03 -1.21 10.33
C ILE A 26 11.95 -0.25 9.79
N PHE A 27 10.76 -0.75 9.44
CA PHE A 27 9.73 -0.03 8.70
C PHE A 27 8.70 0.67 9.61
N VAL A 28 7.85 1.53 9.03
CA VAL A 28 6.82 2.31 9.72
C VAL A 28 5.79 1.43 10.44
N ASN A 29 5.44 0.29 9.85
CA ASN A 29 4.45 -0.64 10.40
C ASN A 29 4.72 -2.08 9.94
N ARG A 30 3.86 -3.01 10.36
CA ARG A 30 3.99 -4.44 10.01
C ARG A 30 3.57 -4.76 8.58
N SER A 31 2.85 -3.89 7.87
CA SER A 31 2.43 -4.17 6.50
C SER A 31 3.64 -4.19 5.56
N ALA A 32 4.62 -3.31 5.77
CA ALA A 32 5.90 -3.37 5.04
C ALA A 32 6.56 -4.76 5.09
N VAL A 33 6.52 -5.42 6.25
CA VAL A 33 7.06 -6.77 6.44
C VAL A 33 6.22 -7.83 5.70
N LYS A 34 4.90 -7.65 5.61
CA LYS A 34 4.06 -8.53 4.77
C LYS A 34 4.49 -8.42 3.31
N MET A 35 4.71 -7.21 2.80
CA MET A 35 5.19 -6.99 1.44
C MET A 35 6.57 -7.60 1.23
N ALA A 36 7.46 -7.47 2.22
CA ALA A 36 8.77 -8.13 2.20
C ALA A 36 8.69 -9.65 2.10
N ASN A 37 7.76 -10.26 2.85
CA ASN A 37 7.53 -11.69 2.81
C ASN A 37 6.93 -12.14 1.46
N LEU A 38 5.97 -11.39 0.92
CA LEU A 38 5.38 -11.66 -0.40
C LEU A 38 6.41 -11.54 -1.52
N ASP A 39 7.25 -10.50 -1.51
CA ASP A 39 8.35 -10.36 -2.47
C ASP A 39 9.32 -11.54 -2.38
N ALA A 40 9.70 -11.96 -1.17
CA ALA A 40 10.61 -13.09 -0.98
C ALA A 40 10.02 -14.43 -1.48
N LEU A 41 8.71 -14.64 -1.36
CA LEU A 41 8.05 -15.88 -1.75
C LEU A 41 7.74 -15.95 -3.25
N CYS A 42 7.39 -14.82 -3.85
CA CYS A 42 6.82 -14.76 -5.19
C CYS A 42 7.69 -13.99 -6.20
N ASP A 43 8.83 -13.44 -5.78
CA ASP A 43 9.70 -12.55 -6.58
C ASP A 43 8.91 -11.41 -7.27
N LEU A 44 7.94 -10.83 -6.54
CA LEU A 44 6.95 -9.89 -7.09
C LEU A 44 7.59 -8.66 -7.71
N LEU A 45 8.68 -8.17 -7.13
CA LEU A 45 9.35 -6.97 -7.60
C LEU A 45 10.36 -7.28 -8.72
N GLY A 46 10.78 -8.54 -8.87
CA GLY A 46 11.70 -9.00 -9.91
C GLY A 46 12.97 -8.16 -10.02
N VAL A 47 13.41 -7.53 -8.92
CA VAL A 47 14.43 -6.46 -8.95
C VAL A 47 15.75 -6.98 -9.49
N GLY A 48 16.06 -8.26 -9.27
CA GLY A 48 17.26 -8.91 -9.80
C GLY A 48 17.27 -9.09 -11.32
N ALA A 49 16.10 -9.20 -11.95
CA ALA A 49 15.96 -9.29 -13.41
C ALA A 49 15.97 -7.91 -14.09
N ARG A 50 15.83 -6.83 -13.32
CA ARG A 50 15.79 -5.45 -13.80
C ARG A 50 17.19 -4.81 -13.75
N THR A 51 18.03 -5.08 -14.75
CA THR A 51 19.38 -4.49 -14.88
C THR A 51 19.55 -3.68 -16.16
N GLY A 52 20.17 -2.50 -16.06
CA GLY A 52 20.71 -1.75 -17.19
C GLY A 52 19.67 -1.02 -18.06
N GLY A 53 19.61 0.32 -17.97
CA GLY A 53 18.96 1.20 -18.94
C GLY A 53 17.44 1.07 -19.13
N GLN A 54 16.80 0.10 -18.49
CA GLN A 54 15.36 -0.13 -18.53
C GLN A 54 14.61 1.05 -17.91
N ARG A 55 13.42 1.32 -18.43
CA ARG A 55 12.39 2.15 -17.79
C ARG A 55 12.31 1.79 -16.29
N GLY A 56 12.26 2.80 -15.43
CA GLY A 56 12.14 2.59 -13.98
C GLY A 56 10.89 1.81 -13.59
N PHE A 57 10.88 1.22 -12.40
CA PHE A 57 9.72 0.49 -11.89
C PHE A 57 8.62 1.45 -11.46
N PHE A 58 7.43 1.26 -12.01
CA PHE A 58 6.26 2.06 -11.64
C PHE A 58 5.29 1.21 -10.83
N PHE A 59 4.79 1.74 -9.71
CA PHE A 59 3.78 1.05 -8.92
C PHE A 59 2.66 1.99 -8.46
N ALA A 60 1.50 1.41 -8.11
CA ALA A 60 0.43 2.11 -7.42
C ALA A 60 0.11 1.43 -6.09
N ASP A 61 -0.13 2.20 -5.02
CA ASP A 61 -0.48 1.69 -3.69
C ASP A 61 -1.83 2.24 -3.22
N LEU A 62 -2.83 1.37 -3.14
CA LEU A 62 -4.23 1.72 -2.91
C LEU A 62 -4.63 1.45 -1.46
N CYS A 63 -5.27 2.43 -0.84
CA CYS A 63 -5.84 2.37 0.51
C CYS A 63 -4.84 1.93 1.58
N SER A 64 -3.58 2.36 1.47
CA SER A 64 -2.46 1.74 2.19
C SER A 64 -1.83 2.63 3.28
N GLY A 65 -2.50 3.72 3.70
CA GLY A 65 -1.97 4.58 4.76
C GLY A 65 -1.67 3.78 6.04
N PRO A 66 -0.51 3.99 6.71
CA PRO A 66 0.48 5.05 6.50
C PRO A 66 1.52 4.82 5.37
N GLY A 67 1.43 3.72 4.62
CA GLY A 67 2.24 3.45 3.42
C GLY A 67 3.34 2.41 3.60
N GLY A 68 3.12 1.38 4.44
CA GLY A 68 4.14 0.35 4.69
C GLY A 68 4.56 -0.43 3.43
N PHE A 69 3.62 -0.74 2.53
CA PHE A 69 3.96 -1.40 1.26
C PHE A 69 4.81 -0.49 0.38
N THR A 70 4.40 0.77 0.20
CA THR A 70 5.17 1.82 -0.47
C THR A 70 6.60 1.93 0.07
N GLU A 71 6.75 2.00 1.40
CA GLU A 71 8.06 2.10 2.05
C GLU A 71 8.96 0.92 1.71
N TYR A 72 8.44 -0.31 1.80
CA TYR A 72 9.20 -1.51 1.47
C TYR A 72 9.64 -1.52 0.00
N ILE A 73 8.71 -1.27 -0.93
CA ILE A 73 8.98 -1.29 -2.37
C ILE A 73 10.10 -0.30 -2.70
N LEU A 74 9.95 0.95 -2.28
CA LEU A 74 10.94 1.99 -2.54
C LEU A 74 12.29 1.69 -1.88
N TRP A 75 12.29 1.21 -0.63
CA TRP A 75 13.51 0.78 0.05
C TRP A 75 14.23 -0.34 -0.71
N ARG A 76 13.49 -1.32 -1.22
CA ARG A 76 14.05 -2.47 -1.95
C ARG A 76 14.68 -2.06 -3.27
N PHE A 77 14.05 -1.15 -4.02
CA PHE A 77 14.60 -0.63 -5.27
C PHE A 77 15.80 0.30 -5.04
N ALA A 78 15.71 1.21 -4.05
CA ALA A 78 16.79 2.13 -3.71
C ALA A 78 18.06 1.39 -3.28
N THR A 79 17.96 0.35 -2.44
CA THR A 79 19.10 -0.46 -1.99
C THR A 79 19.75 -1.28 -3.11
N ARG A 80 19.07 -1.45 -4.25
CA ARG A 80 19.58 -2.13 -5.44
C ARG A 80 20.05 -1.16 -6.53
N GLY A 81 19.93 0.15 -6.32
CA GLY A 81 20.30 1.15 -7.31
C GLY A 81 19.41 1.15 -8.56
N VAL A 82 18.18 0.64 -8.46
CA VAL A 82 17.22 0.59 -9.57
C VAL A 82 16.17 1.69 -9.35
N PRO A 83 15.86 2.54 -10.35
CA PRO A 83 14.87 3.60 -10.18
C PRO A 83 13.47 3.00 -10.02
N ALA A 84 12.72 3.53 -9.05
CA ALA A 84 11.31 3.25 -8.85
C ALA A 84 10.54 4.54 -8.57
N ARG A 85 9.27 4.60 -8.97
CA ARG A 85 8.35 5.68 -8.68
C ARG A 85 6.96 5.12 -8.41
N GLY A 86 6.28 5.67 -7.42
CA GLY A 86 4.95 5.22 -7.02
C GLY A 86 3.94 6.35 -6.93
N TRP A 87 2.67 5.97 -7.05
CA TRP A 87 1.52 6.81 -6.76
C TRP A 87 0.63 6.07 -5.78
N GLY A 88 -0.10 6.79 -4.92
CA GLY A 88 -1.05 6.12 -4.06
C GLY A 88 -2.23 6.97 -3.69
N ILE A 89 -3.32 6.30 -3.34
CA ILE A 89 -4.56 6.93 -2.90
C ILE A 89 -5.00 6.27 -1.60
N THR A 90 -5.22 7.07 -0.56
CA THR A 90 -5.73 6.63 0.74
C THR A 90 -6.58 7.74 1.34
N LEU A 91 -7.46 7.40 2.28
CA LEU A 91 -8.25 8.39 3.00
C LEU A 91 -7.35 9.37 3.76
N LYS A 92 -7.63 10.67 3.67
CA LYS A 92 -6.96 11.67 4.51
C LYS A 92 -7.30 11.49 6.00
N GLY A 93 -6.45 12.08 6.85
CA GLY A 93 -6.61 12.07 8.30
C GLY A 93 -5.86 10.91 8.93
N ASP A 94 -6.53 10.13 9.77
CA ASP A 94 -5.88 9.07 10.57
C ASP A 94 -5.33 7.92 9.72
N GLN A 95 -5.83 7.77 8.50
CA GLN A 95 -5.43 6.73 7.53
C GLN A 95 -4.58 7.30 6.39
N ASP A 96 -3.97 8.47 6.59
CA ASP A 96 -3.16 9.14 5.56
C ASP A 96 -1.74 8.53 5.48
N PHE A 97 -1.08 8.72 4.33
CA PHE A 97 0.33 8.41 4.17
C PHE A 97 1.18 9.22 5.14
N ASN A 98 2.18 8.57 5.75
CA ASN A 98 3.09 9.22 6.67
C ASN A 98 4.53 9.10 6.17
N LEU A 99 4.83 9.84 5.09
CA LEU A 99 6.13 9.79 4.40
C LEU A 99 7.29 10.23 5.30
N ASP A 100 7.02 11.07 6.30
CA ASP A 100 8.01 11.52 7.29
C ASP A 100 8.48 10.42 8.24
N ARG A 101 7.64 9.41 8.48
CA ARG A 101 7.95 8.30 9.38
C ARG A 101 8.54 7.09 8.68
N MET A 102 8.58 7.09 7.35
CA MET A 102 9.20 6.03 6.56
C MET A 102 10.74 6.10 6.66
N ALA A 103 11.39 4.94 6.48
CA ALA A 103 12.83 4.82 6.43
C ALA A 103 13.43 5.77 5.39
N ARG A 104 14.43 6.57 5.77
CA ARG A 104 15.01 7.62 4.91
C ARG A 104 15.53 7.06 3.59
N GLU A 105 16.06 5.83 3.63
CA GLU A 105 16.63 5.10 2.51
C GLU A 105 15.61 4.85 1.38
N CYS A 106 14.31 4.79 1.69
CA CYS A 106 13.27 4.62 0.67
C CYS A 106 13.03 5.91 -0.15
N ARG A 107 13.46 7.08 0.35
CA ARG A 107 13.31 8.38 -0.34
C ARG A 107 11.88 8.65 -0.80
N ALA A 108 10.89 8.25 -0.01
CA ALA A 108 9.47 8.32 -0.38
C ALA A 108 9.02 9.72 -0.82
N LYS A 109 9.51 10.78 -0.18
CA LYS A 109 9.18 12.16 -0.56
C LYS A 109 9.60 12.56 -1.99
N GLU A 110 10.57 11.86 -2.56
CA GLU A 110 11.11 12.16 -3.89
C GLU A 110 10.47 11.28 -4.97
N PHE A 111 10.09 10.05 -4.60
CA PHE A 111 9.66 9.01 -5.56
C PHE A 111 8.23 8.54 -5.37
N PHE A 112 7.49 9.06 -4.40
CA PHE A 112 6.09 8.73 -4.17
C PHE A 112 5.20 9.97 -4.26
N VAL A 113 4.08 9.83 -4.96
CA VAL A 113 3.08 10.88 -5.10
C VAL A 113 1.77 10.44 -4.45
N PRO A 114 1.45 10.97 -3.26
CA PRO A 114 0.11 10.85 -2.69
C PRO A 114 -0.92 11.60 -3.54
N CYS A 115 -2.01 10.95 -3.86
CA CYS A 115 -3.12 11.47 -4.65
C CYS A 115 -4.42 11.29 -3.88
N TYR A 116 -5.18 12.38 -3.74
CA TYR A 116 -6.39 12.38 -2.91
C TYR A 116 -7.68 12.53 -3.74
N GLY A 117 -7.61 12.25 -5.05
CA GLY A 117 -8.74 12.34 -5.96
C GLY A 117 -9.21 13.77 -6.23
N ALA A 118 -10.25 13.89 -7.04
CA ALA A 118 -10.81 15.16 -7.50
C ALA A 118 -11.33 16.03 -6.34
N ASP A 119 -11.85 15.40 -5.28
CA ASP A 119 -12.40 16.11 -4.11
C ASP A 119 -11.39 16.25 -2.95
N GLY A 120 -10.17 15.74 -3.12
CA GLY A 120 -9.10 15.84 -2.13
C GLY A 120 -9.29 14.99 -0.87
N THR A 121 -10.26 14.06 -0.83
CA THR A 121 -10.53 13.18 0.32
C THR A 121 -9.74 11.86 0.30
N GLY A 122 -9.37 11.40 -0.89
CA GLY A 122 -8.78 10.07 -1.11
C GLY A 122 -9.77 8.92 -0.98
N ASN A 123 -11.07 9.19 -0.95
CA ASN A 123 -12.09 8.15 -0.90
C ASN A 123 -12.20 7.43 -2.26
N ILE A 124 -11.75 6.18 -2.30
CA ILE A 124 -11.73 5.34 -3.50
C ILE A 124 -13.14 4.90 -3.95
N TYR A 125 -14.18 5.07 -3.13
CA TYR A 125 -15.55 4.75 -3.53
C TYR A 125 -16.13 5.75 -4.53
N LYS A 126 -15.50 6.92 -4.67
CA LYS A 126 -15.96 7.97 -5.57
C LYS A 126 -15.31 7.80 -6.94
N THR A 127 -16.14 7.61 -7.97
CA THR A 127 -15.69 7.44 -9.36
C THR A 127 -14.78 8.59 -9.83
N ASP A 128 -15.06 9.83 -9.45
CA ASP A 128 -14.24 10.97 -9.83
C ASP A 128 -12.86 10.96 -9.17
N ASN A 129 -12.74 10.38 -7.97
CA ASN A 129 -11.46 10.17 -7.31
C ASN A 129 -10.65 9.07 -8.00
N ILE A 130 -11.29 7.96 -8.40
CA ILE A 130 -10.65 6.91 -9.19
C ILE A 130 -10.14 7.47 -10.52
N ARG A 131 -10.97 8.25 -11.24
CA ARG A 131 -10.60 8.86 -12.52
C ARG A 131 -9.43 9.83 -12.38
N ASN A 132 -9.48 10.71 -11.38
CA ASN A 132 -8.40 11.65 -11.12
C ASN A 132 -7.08 10.94 -10.74
N PHE A 133 -7.15 9.89 -9.93
CA PHE A 133 -6.00 9.06 -9.62
C PHE A 133 -5.43 8.39 -10.87
N THR A 134 -6.29 7.79 -11.68
CA THR A 134 -5.92 7.11 -12.94
C THR A 134 -5.21 8.09 -13.87
N GLN A 135 -5.78 9.26 -14.10
CA GLN A 135 -5.16 10.30 -14.94
C GLN A 135 -3.80 10.75 -14.41
N THR A 136 -3.64 10.84 -13.08
CA THR A 136 -2.35 11.20 -12.48
C THR A 136 -1.29 10.13 -12.72
N VAL A 137 -1.68 8.85 -12.65
CA VAL A 137 -0.82 7.71 -12.98
C VAL A 137 -0.48 7.70 -14.47
N GLU A 138 -1.46 7.86 -15.36
CA GLU A 138 -1.25 7.91 -16.82
C GLU A 138 -0.24 9.01 -17.19
N ILE A 139 -0.43 10.24 -16.69
CA ILE A 139 0.52 11.34 -16.91
C ILE A 139 1.92 11.00 -16.38
N GLY A 140 1.99 10.45 -15.16
CA GLY A 140 3.24 10.12 -14.50
C GLY A 140 3.99 8.93 -15.12
N THR A 141 3.30 8.10 -15.89
CA THR A 141 3.82 6.90 -16.55
C THR A 141 3.87 7.02 -18.08
N HIS A 142 3.60 8.20 -18.63
CA HIS A 142 3.53 8.45 -20.07
C HIS A 142 2.56 7.53 -20.81
N ASP A 143 1.37 7.34 -20.23
CA ASP A 143 0.27 6.51 -20.75
C ASP A 143 0.58 5.00 -20.81
N GLU A 144 1.67 4.56 -20.17
CA GLU A 144 2.06 3.15 -20.16
C GLU A 144 1.48 2.36 -18.98
N GLY A 145 0.98 3.04 -17.94
CA GLY A 145 0.49 2.42 -16.70
C GLY A 145 1.61 1.95 -15.76
N VAL A 146 1.25 1.34 -14.63
CA VAL A 146 2.20 0.84 -13.61
C VAL A 146 2.51 -0.65 -13.79
N ASP A 147 3.69 -1.07 -13.35
CA ASP A 147 4.13 -2.47 -13.36
C ASP A 147 3.47 -3.30 -12.23
N LEU A 148 3.11 -2.66 -11.12
CA LEU A 148 2.51 -3.32 -9.96
C LEU A 148 1.43 -2.42 -9.34
N VAL A 149 0.31 -3.00 -8.96
CA VAL A 149 -0.68 -2.36 -8.08
C VAL A 149 -0.75 -3.17 -6.80
N THR A 150 -0.63 -2.50 -5.66
CA THR A 150 -0.85 -3.07 -4.34
C THR A 150 -2.08 -2.45 -3.68
N ALA A 151 -2.74 -3.22 -2.82
CA ALA A 151 -3.85 -2.74 -2.01
C ALA A 151 -3.85 -3.45 -0.64
N ASP A 152 -3.72 -2.69 0.46
CA ASP A 152 -3.81 -3.21 1.85
C ASP A 152 -4.91 -2.47 2.64
N GLY A 153 -5.94 -2.00 1.92
CA GLY A 153 -7.08 -1.32 2.54
C GLY A 153 -7.90 -2.24 3.43
N GLY A 154 -8.13 -1.80 4.66
CA GLY A 154 -9.08 -2.41 5.59
C GLY A 154 -9.79 -1.34 6.40
N PHE A 155 -10.93 -1.68 6.99
CA PHE A 155 -11.69 -0.81 7.89
C PHE A 155 -11.70 -1.42 9.30
N HIS A 156 -11.72 -0.55 10.31
CA HIS A 156 -11.90 -0.94 11.69
C HIS A 156 -13.33 -1.42 11.91
N VAL A 157 -13.51 -2.71 12.18
CA VAL A 157 -14.82 -3.36 12.43
C VAL A 157 -15.12 -3.56 13.90
N GLY A 158 -14.53 -2.75 14.80
CA GLY A 158 -14.73 -2.93 16.23
C GLY A 158 -16.19 -2.75 16.62
N GLY A 159 -16.84 -3.84 17.03
CA GLY A 159 -18.28 -3.87 17.38
C GLY A 159 -19.23 -4.09 16.20
N ASP A 160 -18.71 -4.25 14.98
CA ASP A 160 -19.49 -4.59 13.78
C ASP A 160 -18.76 -5.64 12.91
N GLU A 161 -18.13 -6.62 13.56
CA GLU A 161 -17.38 -7.68 12.92
C GLU A 161 -18.25 -8.51 11.96
N HIS A 162 -19.56 -8.56 12.19
CA HIS A 162 -20.53 -9.31 11.39
C HIS A 162 -20.79 -8.70 10.01
N HIS A 163 -20.66 -7.38 9.83
CA HIS A 163 -20.85 -6.70 8.53
C HIS A 163 -19.53 -6.40 7.81
N GLN A 164 -18.40 -6.93 8.32
CA GLN A 164 -17.08 -6.79 7.69
C GLN A 164 -17.10 -7.20 6.21
N GLU A 165 -17.81 -8.27 5.86
CA GLU A 165 -17.87 -8.78 4.50
C GLU A 165 -18.59 -7.80 3.56
N GLU A 166 -19.68 -7.17 4.01
CA GLU A 166 -20.47 -6.24 3.20
C GLU A 166 -19.66 -4.97 2.88
N HIS A 167 -19.00 -4.40 3.88
CA HIS A 167 -18.09 -3.26 3.67
C HIS A 167 -16.85 -3.64 2.82
N SER A 168 -16.38 -4.90 2.89
CA SER A 168 -15.25 -5.38 2.09
C SER A 168 -15.57 -5.46 0.61
N LYS A 169 -16.81 -5.81 0.25
CA LYS A 169 -17.20 -5.99 -1.16
C LYS A 169 -16.98 -4.72 -1.98
N GLN A 170 -17.44 -3.59 -1.47
CA GLN A 170 -17.29 -2.31 -2.17
C GLN A 170 -15.81 -1.89 -2.26
N LEU A 171 -15.05 -2.06 -1.18
CA LEU A 171 -13.62 -1.73 -1.17
C LEU A 171 -12.82 -2.56 -2.15
N VAL A 172 -12.99 -3.87 -2.12
CA VAL A 172 -12.31 -4.79 -3.03
C VAL A 172 -12.70 -4.48 -4.48
N LEU A 173 -13.99 -4.23 -4.76
CA LEU A 173 -14.43 -3.85 -6.09
C LEU A 173 -13.74 -2.57 -6.60
N CYS A 174 -13.69 -1.52 -5.77
CA CYS A 174 -13.05 -0.25 -6.14
C CYS A 174 -11.54 -0.39 -6.32
N GLN A 175 -10.87 -1.19 -5.48
CA GLN A 175 -9.44 -1.48 -5.61
C GLN A 175 -9.14 -2.26 -6.90
N VAL A 176 -9.93 -3.30 -7.21
CA VAL A 176 -9.79 -4.09 -8.45
C VAL A 176 -10.09 -3.24 -9.69
N LEU A 177 -11.13 -2.40 -9.66
CA LEU A 177 -11.43 -1.48 -10.75
C LEU A 177 -10.26 -0.51 -10.98
N THR A 178 -9.74 0.09 -9.92
CA THR A 178 -8.63 1.04 -10.00
C THR A 178 -7.36 0.35 -10.50
N MET A 179 -7.12 -0.89 -10.09
CA MET A 179 -6.06 -1.74 -10.61
C MET A 179 -6.17 -1.91 -12.13
N PHE A 180 -7.34 -2.30 -12.66
CA PHE A 180 -7.53 -2.45 -14.11
C PHE A 180 -7.34 -1.15 -14.89
N LEU A 181 -7.61 -0.01 -14.28
CA LEU A 181 -7.44 1.31 -14.91
C LEU A 181 -5.99 1.80 -14.90
N THR A 182 -5.14 1.29 -14.00
CA THR A 182 -3.78 1.81 -13.79
C THR A 182 -2.68 0.84 -14.17
N LEU A 183 -2.95 -0.47 -14.16
CA LEU A 183 -1.98 -1.47 -14.61
C LEU A 183 -1.65 -1.29 -16.09
N ARG A 184 -0.38 -1.46 -16.41
CA ARG A 184 0.09 -1.56 -17.78
C ARG A 184 -0.56 -2.75 -18.51
N LYS A 185 -0.77 -2.59 -19.81
CA LYS A 185 -1.26 -3.64 -20.72
C LYS A 185 -0.14 -4.59 -21.13
#